data_AF-A0AAQ3T0W8-F1
#
_entry.id   AF-A0AAQ3T0W8-F1
#
_cell.length_a   1.000
_cell.length_b   1.000
_cell.length_c   1.000
_cell.angle_alpha   90.00
_cell.angle_beta   90.00
_cell.angle_gamma   90.00
#
_symmetry.space_group_name_H-M   'P 1'
#
loop_
_entity.id
_entity.type
_entity.pdbx_description
1 polymer ?
#
loop_
_entity_poly.entity_id
_entity_poly.type
_entity_poly.pdbx_seq_one_letter_code
_entity_poly.pdbx_strand_id
1 'polypeptide(L)'
;MCDSWTGPMRNSVINFLVYSGGTMYFIKSVDATDKIQDHQYLLKEIKAVVMKLSYHNVVQIVTDNGSNYTKACEILTDQFPHMTWQPCLAHTINLMLKDIGKWLEHEACIRSAQQICSWLYNSNSLHSMMRQAIGGELVKWNATRFGANYMFLESMFKKKDQFMAWLISPEFRNTRFFKTKMGRFAFDSMTSLEWWNNVEWVINDVEPLYMFLRFADSDKNPNLGEVTLEYQNLRVTYASKFASDRPRFERIMKVVDARMATVMTATYMGTACALNPYVHYTIGVSQSVMSLVHTGVDKMLEVDSAAQALQEFETFRRKLGEFSTDIPRRMAIDRNTSPAAWWLHLGEIRLCCKG
;
A
#
# COMPACT_ATOMS: atom_id res chain seq x y z
N MET A 1 -9.51 -10.97 5.85
CA MET A 1 -8.27 -10.86 5.05
C MET A 1 -7.67 -12.23 4.85
N CYS A 2 -7.20 -12.52 3.64
CA CYS A 2 -6.46 -13.73 3.30
C CYS A 2 -5.14 -13.31 2.67
N ASP A 3 -4.04 -13.75 3.26
CA ASP A 3 -2.68 -13.42 2.81
C ASP A 3 -1.91 -14.71 2.56
N SER A 4 -1.29 -14.83 1.38
CA SER A 4 -0.47 -15.97 1.02
C SER A 4 0.96 -15.55 0.80
N TRP A 5 1.86 -16.35 1.34
CA TRP A 5 3.29 -16.16 1.16
C TRP A 5 3.96 -17.48 0.82
N THR A 6 4.84 -17.43 -0.17
CA THR A 6 5.72 -18.54 -0.52
C THR A 6 7.16 -18.17 -0.20
N GLY A 7 7.79 -18.98 0.65
CA GLY A 7 9.15 -18.75 1.09
C GLY A 7 10.22 -19.19 0.11
N PRO A 8 11.49 -18.81 0.36
CA PRO A 8 12.63 -19.22 -0.46
C PRO A 8 12.80 -20.74 -0.57
N MET A 9 12.37 -21.48 0.45
CA MET A 9 12.36 -22.95 0.48
C MET A 9 11.13 -23.56 -0.22
N ARG A 10 10.33 -22.75 -0.93
CA ARG A 10 9.07 -23.13 -1.60
C ARG A 10 7.94 -23.56 -0.66
N ASN A 11 8.12 -23.45 0.66
CA ASN A 11 7.03 -23.61 1.60
C ASN A 11 6.01 -22.49 1.38
N SER A 12 4.73 -22.84 1.28
CA SER A 12 3.66 -21.89 1.03
C SER A 12 2.64 -21.94 2.14
N VAL A 13 2.23 -20.78 2.63
CA VAL A 13 1.34 -20.65 3.77
C VAL A 13 0.26 -19.63 3.46
N ILE A 14 -0.98 -19.94 3.80
CA ILE A 14 -2.13 -19.05 3.68
C ILE A 14 -2.64 -18.69 5.07
N ASN A 15 -2.59 -17.40 5.41
CA ASN A 15 -3.05 -16.86 6.68
C ASN A 15 -4.42 -16.21 6.54
N PHE A 16 -5.29 -16.48 7.51
CA PHE A 16 -6.62 -15.90 7.59
C PHE A 16 -6.74 -15.03 8.83
N LEU A 17 -7.02 -13.75 8.61
CA LEU A 17 -7.24 -12.77 9.66
C LEU A 17 -8.61 -12.11 9.51
N VAL A 18 -9.24 -11.77 10.62
CA VAL A 18 -10.53 -11.07 10.68
C VAL A 18 -10.32 -9.74 11.37
N TYR A 19 -10.94 -8.70 10.82
CA TYR A 19 -11.02 -7.40 11.45
C TYR A 19 -12.45 -7.17 11.90
N SER A 20 -12.68 -6.93 13.19
CA SER A 20 -13.98 -6.48 13.72
C SER A 20 -13.75 -5.59 14.95
N GLY A 21 -14.61 -4.58 15.12
CA GLY A 21 -14.62 -3.72 16.30
C GLY A 21 -13.28 -3.03 16.63
N GLY A 22 -12.48 -2.65 15.63
CA GLY A 22 -11.16 -2.03 15.89
C GLY A 22 -10.01 -3.02 16.05
N THR A 23 -10.26 -4.33 16.05
CA THR A 23 -9.28 -5.35 16.43
C THR A 23 -9.06 -6.37 15.31
N MET A 24 -7.80 -6.73 15.10
CA MET A 24 -7.38 -7.83 14.22
C MET A 24 -7.29 -9.14 14.99
N TYR A 25 -7.95 -10.18 14.50
CA TYR A 25 -7.95 -11.54 15.05
C TYR A 25 -7.34 -12.52 14.04
N PHE A 26 -6.39 -13.33 14.50
CA PHE A 26 -5.88 -14.45 13.71
C PHE A 26 -6.84 -15.64 13.83
N ILE A 27 -7.30 -16.19 12.69
CA ILE A 27 -8.28 -17.28 12.67
C ILE A 27 -7.61 -18.64 12.48
N LYS A 28 -6.77 -18.76 11.46
CA LYS A 28 -6.01 -19.97 11.15
C LYS A 28 -4.90 -19.65 10.14
N SER A 29 -3.94 -20.57 10.07
CA SER A 29 -2.95 -20.66 9.00
C SER A 29 -3.06 -22.03 8.34
N VAL A 30 -2.88 -22.10 7.03
CA VAL A 30 -2.97 -23.31 6.22
C VAL A 30 -1.65 -23.53 5.52
N ASP A 31 -1.03 -24.69 5.74
CA ASP A 31 0.10 -25.13 4.95
C ASP A 31 -0.40 -25.53 3.54
N ALA A 32 0.09 -24.80 2.55
CA ALA A 32 -0.24 -24.96 1.14
C ALA A 32 0.99 -25.30 0.29
N THR A 33 2.08 -25.79 0.92
CA THR A 33 3.35 -26.11 0.27
C THR A 33 3.21 -27.10 -0.87
N ASP A 34 2.49 -28.21 -0.64
CA ASP A 34 2.28 -29.27 -1.64
C ASP A 34 0.93 -29.14 -2.37
N LYS A 35 0.33 -27.93 -2.37
CA LYS A 35 -1.00 -27.69 -2.94
C LYS A 35 -0.91 -26.78 -4.15
N ILE A 36 -1.65 -27.14 -5.19
CA ILE A 36 -1.93 -26.23 -6.30
C ILE A 36 -2.93 -25.19 -5.78
N GLN A 37 -2.48 -23.95 -5.57
CA GLN A 37 -3.32 -22.84 -5.14
C GLN A 37 -4.13 -22.27 -6.30
N ASP A 38 -4.90 -23.13 -6.96
CA ASP A 38 -5.89 -22.70 -7.95
C ASP A 38 -7.09 -22.03 -7.25
N HIS A 39 -7.94 -21.40 -8.07
CA HIS A 39 -9.14 -20.73 -7.58
C HIS A 39 -10.10 -21.67 -6.81
N GLN A 40 -10.12 -22.98 -7.08
CA GLN A 40 -11.02 -23.91 -6.38
C GLN A 40 -10.51 -24.22 -4.97
N TYR A 41 -9.20 -24.44 -4.83
CA TYR A 41 -8.55 -24.63 -3.53
C TYR A 41 -8.72 -23.38 -2.66
N LEU A 42 -8.43 -22.20 -3.22
CA LEU A 42 -8.58 -20.92 -2.50
C LEU A 42 -10.03 -20.66 -2.11
N LEU A 43 -10.99 -20.89 -3.02
CA LEU A 43 -12.42 -20.77 -2.72
C LEU A 43 -12.82 -21.66 -1.55
N LYS A 44 -12.38 -22.92 -1.54
CA LYS A 44 -12.67 -23.86 -0.45
C LYS A 44 -12.15 -23.34 0.88
N GLU A 45 -10.88 -22.89 0.93
CA GLU A 45 -10.26 -22.42 2.16
C GLU A 45 -10.88 -21.12 2.69
N ILE A 46 -11.14 -20.16 1.79
CA ILE A 46 -11.80 -18.89 2.14
C ILE A 46 -13.23 -19.17 2.61
N LYS A 47 -14.00 -19.97 1.87
CA LYS A 47 -15.38 -20.32 2.23
C LYS A 47 -15.46 -21.03 3.57
N ALA A 48 -14.52 -21.93 3.89
CA ALA A 48 -14.47 -22.59 5.18
C ALA A 48 -14.34 -21.59 6.35
N VAL A 49 -13.53 -20.53 6.17
CA VAL A 49 -13.40 -19.46 7.18
C VAL A 49 -14.68 -18.62 7.25
N VAL A 50 -15.26 -18.25 6.11
CA VAL A 50 -16.52 -17.50 6.05
C VAL A 50 -17.64 -18.24 6.78
N MET A 51 -17.79 -19.55 6.54
CA MET A 51 -18.80 -20.36 7.22
C MET A 51 -18.52 -20.51 8.71
N LYS A 52 -17.25 -20.65 9.12
CA LYS A 52 -16.85 -20.70 10.55
C LYS A 52 -17.25 -19.42 11.30
N LEU A 53 -17.19 -18.27 10.65
CA LEU A 53 -17.53 -16.96 11.24
C LEU A 53 -19.02 -16.63 11.16
N SER A 54 -19.83 -17.51 10.56
CA SER A 54 -21.14 -17.20 9.98
C SER A 54 -21.03 -16.22 8.81
N TYR A 55 -21.54 -16.61 7.65
CA TYR A 55 -21.46 -15.78 6.44
C TYR A 55 -22.18 -14.43 6.60
N HIS A 56 -23.20 -14.34 7.46
CA HIS A 56 -23.91 -13.09 7.74
C HIS A 56 -23.02 -12.02 8.40
N ASN A 57 -21.96 -12.44 9.11
CA ASN A 57 -21.07 -11.52 9.83
C ASN A 57 -19.89 -11.06 8.96
N VAL A 58 -19.73 -11.61 7.75
CA VAL A 58 -18.66 -11.24 6.84
C VAL A 58 -19.23 -10.30 5.78
N VAL A 59 -18.82 -9.03 5.82
CA VAL A 59 -19.22 -8.04 4.82
C VAL A 59 -18.16 -7.83 3.74
N GLN A 60 -16.89 -8.10 4.06
CA GLN A 60 -15.76 -7.78 3.18
C GLN A 60 -14.67 -8.84 3.20
N ILE A 61 -14.15 -9.15 2.01
CA ILE A 61 -13.01 -10.04 1.79
C ILE A 61 -11.87 -9.23 1.16
N VAL A 62 -10.69 -9.33 1.74
CA VAL A 62 -9.46 -8.65 1.26
C VAL A 62 -8.42 -9.69 0.96
N THR A 63 -7.91 -9.73 -0.26
CA THR A 63 -6.87 -10.67 -0.72
C THR A 63 -5.83 -9.95 -1.58
N ASP A 64 -4.74 -10.63 -1.95
CA ASP A 64 -3.90 -10.14 -3.03
C ASP A 64 -4.64 -10.12 -4.40
N ASN A 65 -3.96 -9.57 -5.42
CA ASN A 65 -4.53 -9.37 -6.76
C ASN A 65 -4.23 -10.55 -7.71
N GLY A 66 -3.84 -11.70 -7.16
CA GLY A 66 -3.58 -12.91 -7.93
C GLY A 66 -4.86 -13.38 -8.62
N SER A 67 -4.76 -13.79 -9.89
CA SER A 67 -5.92 -14.19 -10.69
C SER A 67 -6.74 -15.32 -10.06
N ASN A 68 -6.08 -16.26 -9.36
CA ASN A 68 -6.76 -17.33 -8.63
C ASN A 68 -7.56 -16.80 -7.43
N TYR A 69 -7.03 -15.81 -6.71
CA TYR A 69 -7.75 -15.15 -5.61
C TYR A 69 -8.94 -14.36 -6.13
N THR A 70 -8.74 -13.55 -7.16
CA THR A 70 -9.81 -12.79 -7.82
C THR A 70 -10.95 -13.71 -8.23
N LYS A 71 -10.67 -14.78 -8.98
CA LYS A 71 -11.70 -15.72 -9.43
C LYS A 71 -12.39 -16.44 -8.27
N ALA A 72 -11.65 -16.84 -7.23
CA ALA A 72 -12.24 -17.47 -6.04
C ALA A 72 -13.19 -16.51 -5.30
N CYS A 73 -12.78 -15.26 -5.15
CA CYS A 73 -13.57 -14.24 -4.48
C CYS A 73 -14.79 -13.81 -5.30
N GLU A 74 -14.68 -13.69 -6.62
CA GLU A 74 -15.83 -13.44 -7.51
C GLU A 74 -16.91 -14.51 -7.35
N ILE A 75 -16.53 -15.80 -7.43
CA ILE A 75 -17.46 -16.92 -7.21
C ILE A 75 -18.11 -16.87 -5.83
N LEU A 76 -17.37 -16.42 -4.82
CA LEU A 76 -17.86 -16.33 -3.44
C LEU A 76 -18.82 -15.15 -3.25
N THR A 77 -18.54 -14.00 -3.86
CA THR A 77 -19.44 -12.83 -3.83
C THR A 77 -20.70 -13.04 -4.67
N ASP A 78 -20.65 -13.88 -5.71
CA ASP A 78 -21.85 -14.31 -6.43
C ASP A 78 -22.75 -15.21 -5.56
N GLN A 79 -22.15 -16.04 -4.70
CA GLN A 79 -22.89 -16.88 -3.75
C GLN A 79 -23.43 -16.10 -2.55
N PHE A 80 -22.76 -15.01 -2.17
CA PHE A 80 -23.08 -14.19 -1.01
C PHE A 80 -23.10 -12.70 -1.41
N PRO A 81 -24.19 -12.20 -2.01
CA PRO A 81 -24.23 -10.86 -2.63
C PRO A 81 -24.03 -9.68 -1.67
N HIS A 82 -24.23 -9.89 -0.36
CA HIS A 82 -23.94 -8.89 0.69
C HIS A 82 -22.43 -8.71 0.92
N MET A 83 -21.62 -9.69 0.50
CA MET A 83 -20.16 -9.61 0.60
C MET A 83 -19.56 -8.81 -0.54
N THR A 84 -18.49 -8.10 -0.21
CA THR A 84 -17.69 -7.37 -1.19
C THR A 84 -16.25 -7.85 -1.15
N TRP A 85 -15.67 -8.14 -2.32
CA TRP A 85 -14.25 -8.38 -2.45
C TRP A 85 -13.52 -7.07 -2.76
N GLN A 86 -12.34 -6.88 -2.15
CA GLN A 86 -11.41 -5.84 -2.54
C GLN A 86 -9.99 -6.39 -2.68
N PRO A 87 -9.24 -5.94 -3.69
CA PRO A 87 -7.80 -6.16 -3.74
C PRO A 87 -7.09 -5.46 -2.58
N CYS A 88 -6.02 -6.07 -2.08
CA CYS A 88 -5.17 -5.49 -1.06
C CYS A 88 -4.50 -4.22 -1.61
N LEU A 89 -4.69 -3.08 -0.92
CA LEU A 89 -4.13 -1.81 -1.33
C LEU A 89 -2.60 -1.84 -1.37
N ALA A 90 -1.95 -2.35 -0.33
CA ALA A 90 -0.49 -2.45 -0.26
C ALA A 90 0.08 -3.32 -1.39
N HIS A 91 -0.56 -4.46 -1.67
CA HIS A 91 -0.18 -5.30 -2.80
C HIS A 91 -0.37 -4.57 -4.13
N THR A 92 -1.49 -3.86 -4.29
CA THR A 92 -1.79 -3.07 -5.49
C THR A 92 -0.74 -1.98 -5.71
N ILE A 93 -0.33 -1.24 -4.68
CA ILE A 93 0.72 -0.22 -4.78
C ILE A 93 2.08 -0.85 -5.13
N ASN A 94 2.41 -2.01 -4.55
CA ASN A 94 3.61 -2.75 -4.94
C ASN A 94 3.58 -3.18 -6.42
N LEU A 95 2.41 -3.50 -6.98
CA LEU A 95 2.25 -3.75 -8.42
C LEU A 95 2.44 -2.47 -9.25
N MET A 96 1.99 -1.31 -8.78
CA MET A 96 2.29 -0.03 -9.45
C MET A 96 3.80 0.23 -9.49
N LEU A 97 4.49 0.07 -8.35
CA LEU A 97 5.95 0.19 -8.25
C LEU A 97 6.66 -0.82 -9.18
N LYS A 98 6.13 -2.05 -9.27
CA LYS A 98 6.63 -3.08 -10.20
C LYS A 98 6.49 -2.66 -11.65
N ASP A 99 5.34 -2.11 -12.03
CA ASP A 99 5.08 -1.74 -13.42
C ASP A 99 5.90 -0.52 -13.86
N ILE A 100 6.12 0.44 -12.95
CA ILE A 100 7.06 1.56 -13.16
C ILE A 100 8.51 1.06 -13.23
N GLY A 101 8.91 0.15 -12.32
CA GLY A 101 10.26 -0.40 -12.27
C GLY A 101 10.68 -1.22 -13.51
N LYS A 102 9.73 -1.61 -14.38
CA LYS A 102 9.99 -2.28 -15.67
C LYS A 102 10.29 -1.31 -16.81
N TRP A 103 10.17 0.00 -16.59
CA TRP A 103 10.57 0.98 -17.60
C TRP A 103 12.07 0.88 -17.83
N LEU A 104 12.53 1.01 -19.09
CA LEU A 104 13.92 0.73 -19.46
C LEU A 104 14.93 1.55 -18.64
N GLU A 105 14.62 2.82 -18.42
CA GLU A 105 15.41 3.75 -17.63
C GLU A 105 15.43 3.40 -16.13
N HIS A 106 14.31 2.93 -15.59
CA HIS A 106 14.22 2.43 -14.21
C HIS A 106 14.99 1.12 -14.04
N GLU A 107 14.77 0.16 -14.93
CA GLU A 107 15.40 -1.15 -14.89
C GLU A 107 16.93 -1.03 -15.02
N ALA A 108 17.42 -0.19 -15.95
CA ALA A 108 18.84 0.06 -16.12
C ALA A 108 19.47 0.65 -14.86
N CYS A 109 18.83 1.65 -14.25
CA CYS A 109 19.29 2.26 -13.01
C CYS A 109 19.31 1.25 -11.85
N ILE A 110 18.21 0.53 -11.63
CA ILE A 110 18.10 -0.48 -10.57
C ILE A 110 19.15 -1.58 -10.75
N ARG A 111 19.31 -2.09 -11.97
CA ARG A 111 20.29 -3.15 -12.28
C ARG A 111 21.72 -2.67 -12.04
N SER A 112 22.07 -1.46 -12.46
CA SER A 112 23.37 -0.85 -12.22
C SER A 112 23.66 -0.74 -10.72
N ALA A 113 22.71 -0.24 -9.93
CA ALA A 113 22.87 -0.12 -8.49
C ALA A 113 22.98 -1.49 -7.80
N GLN A 114 22.16 -2.47 -8.21
CA GLN A 114 22.21 -3.84 -7.69
C GLN A 114 23.55 -4.52 -7.95
N GLN A 115 24.12 -4.37 -9.14
CA GLN A 115 25.44 -4.92 -9.46
C GLN A 115 26.53 -4.35 -8.53
N ILE A 116 26.50 -3.03 -8.30
CA ILE A 116 27.45 -2.36 -7.40
C ILE A 116 27.25 -2.84 -5.97
N CYS A 117 26.01 -2.91 -5.50
CA CYS A 117 25.69 -3.42 -4.16
C CYS A 117 26.19 -4.87 -3.99
N SER A 118 25.81 -5.79 -4.88
CA SER A 118 26.28 -7.17 -4.84
C SER A 118 27.81 -7.27 -4.81
N TRP A 119 28.49 -6.42 -5.58
CA TRP A 119 29.95 -6.34 -5.56
C TRP A 119 30.51 -5.87 -4.21
N LEU A 120 29.94 -4.81 -3.62
CA LEU A 120 30.34 -4.29 -2.31
C LEU A 120 30.19 -5.33 -1.19
N TYR A 121 29.15 -6.17 -1.25
CA TYR A 121 28.89 -7.22 -0.25
C TYR A 121 29.61 -8.56 -0.55
N ASN A 122 30.26 -8.71 -1.70
CA ASN A 122 30.89 -9.98 -2.09
C ASN A 122 32.17 -10.31 -1.30
N SER A 123 32.75 -9.34 -0.59
CA SER A 123 33.97 -9.55 0.19
C SER A 123 33.88 -8.83 1.54
N ASN A 124 34.15 -9.56 2.64
CA ASN A 124 34.13 -8.99 3.99
C ASN A 124 35.02 -7.75 4.13
N SER A 125 36.19 -7.73 3.48
CA SER A 125 37.07 -6.56 3.54
C SER A 125 36.52 -5.38 2.76
N LEU A 126 35.95 -5.59 1.57
CA LEU A 126 35.34 -4.52 0.78
C LEU A 126 34.09 -3.96 1.45
N HIS A 127 33.25 -4.85 2.00
CA HIS A 127 32.09 -4.48 2.79
C HIS A 127 32.49 -3.65 4.01
N SER A 128 33.52 -4.07 4.76
CA SER A 128 34.02 -3.32 5.91
C SER A 128 34.55 -1.94 5.51
N MET A 129 35.27 -1.83 4.39
CA MET A 129 35.74 -0.53 3.89
C MET A 129 34.57 0.40 3.54
N MET A 130 33.56 -0.12 2.83
CA MET A 130 32.36 0.62 2.48
C MET A 130 31.63 1.12 3.73
N ARG A 131 31.40 0.26 4.73
CA ARG A 131 30.74 0.64 5.98
C ARG A 131 31.46 1.75 6.72
N GLN A 132 32.79 1.68 6.77
CA GLN A 132 33.62 2.72 7.37
C GLN A 132 33.54 4.04 6.59
N ALA A 133 33.58 3.96 5.26
CA ALA A 133 33.50 5.12 4.38
C ALA A 133 32.17 5.87 4.46
N ILE A 134 31.05 5.13 4.42
CA ILE A 134 29.70 5.74 4.42
C ILE A 134 29.13 5.96 5.82
N GLY A 135 29.86 5.54 6.86
CA GLY A 135 29.46 5.65 8.26
C GLY A 135 28.18 4.87 8.57
N GLY A 136 28.05 3.62 8.10
CA GLY A 136 26.84 2.84 8.31
C GLY A 136 26.71 1.62 7.40
N GLU A 137 25.47 1.26 7.09
CA GLU A 137 25.10 0.13 6.23
C GLU A 137 24.06 0.61 5.20
N LEU A 138 23.98 -0.06 4.05
CA LEU A 138 22.91 0.18 3.09
C LEU A 138 21.67 -0.64 3.42
N VAL A 139 20.50 -0.12 3.01
CA VAL A 139 19.30 -0.95 3.02
C VAL A 139 19.47 -2.02 1.95
N LYS A 140 19.38 -3.30 2.33
CA LYS A 140 19.45 -4.39 1.36
C LYS A 140 18.22 -4.38 0.47
N TRP A 141 18.43 -4.44 -0.83
CA TRP A 141 17.35 -4.64 -1.79
C TRP A 141 16.70 -6.01 -1.56
N ASN A 142 15.42 -6.12 -1.86
CA ASN A 142 14.68 -7.38 -1.77
C ASN A 142 13.90 -7.60 -3.06
N ALA A 143 14.23 -8.68 -3.78
CA ALA A 143 13.58 -9.07 -5.03
C ALA A 143 12.05 -9.18 -4.91
N THR A 144 11.54 -9.55 -3.73
CA THR A 144 10.12 -9.85 -3.51
C THR A 144 9.30 -8.64 -3.06
N ARG A 145 9.92 -7.50 -2.76
CA ARG A 145 9.23 -6.29 -2.29
C ARG A 145 9.76 -5.06 -3.03
N PHE A 146 9.00 -4.53 -3.99
CA PHE A 146 9.43 -3.40 -4.82
C PHE A 146 9.72 -2.13 -4.01
N GLY A 147 8.99 -1.89 -2.90
CA GLY A 147 9.33 -0.83 -1.94
C GLY A 147 10.75 -0.95 -1.36
N ALA A 148 11.34 -2.15 -1.30
CA ALA A 148 12.71 -2.35 -0.85
C ALA A 148 13.76 -1.92 -1.90
N ASN A 149 13.44 -1.98 -3.20
CA ASN A 149 14.33 -1.43 -4.23
C ASN A 149 14.41 0.10 -4.12
N TYR A 150 13.28 0.76 -3.83
CA TYR A 150 13.27 2.19 -3.52
C TYR A 150 14.12 2.51 -2.29
N MET A 151 13.86 1.86 -1.15
CA MET A 151 14.64 2.11 0.08
C MET A 151 16.13 1.87 -0.13
N PHE A 152 16.49 0.86 -0.93
CA PHE A 152 17.87 0.59 -1.32
C PHE A 152 18.48 1.76 -2.10
N LEU A 153 17.84 2.19 -3.20
CA LEU A 153 18.32 3.33 -4.00
C LEU A 153 18.41 4.62 -3.16
N GLU A 154 17.38 4.90 -2.35
CA GLU A 154 17.35 6.04 -1.44
C GLU A 154 18.49 5.98 -0.42
N SER A 155 18.79 4.79 0.14
CA SER A 155 19.90 4.61 1.06
C SER A 155 21.26 4.84 0.41
N MET A 156 21.44 4.45 -0.86
CA MET A 156 22.64 4.75 -1.62
C MET A 156 22.75 6.25 -1.90
N PHE A 157 21.66 6.88 -2.34
CA PHE A 157 21.61 8.30 -2.69
C PHE A 157 21.90 9.20 -1.48
N LYS A 158 21.35 8.89 -0.31
CA LYS A 158 21.66 9.58 0.96
C LYS A 158 23.13 9.50 1.36
N LYS A 159 23.89 8.55 0.79
CA LYS A 159 25.32 8.33 1.04
C LYS A 159 26.21 8.74 -0.14
N LYS A 160 25.65 9.47 -1.13
CA LYS A 160 26.32 9.89 -2.37
C LYS A 160 27.67 10.55 -2.12
N ASP A 161 27.72 11.57 -1.28
CA ASP A 161 28.94 12.35 -1.06
C ASP A 161 30.04 11.51 -0.39
N GLN A 162 29.66 10.65 0.56
CA GLN A 162 30.59 9.74 1.21
C GLN A 162 31.14 8.71 0.23
N PHE A 163 30.28 8.18 -0.65
CA PHE A 163 30.72 7.27 -1.71
C PHE A 163 31.68 7.94 -2.69
N MET A 164 31.35 9.15 -3.16
CA MET A 164 32.22 9.92 -4.07
C MET A 164 33.58 10.18 -3.45
N ALA A 165 33.62 10.67 -2.19
CA ALA A 165 34.86 10.93 -1.48
C ALA A 165 35.71 9.66 -1.31
N TRP A 166 35.10 8.55 -0.90
CA TRP A 166 35.79 7.28 -0.71
C TRP A 166 36.36 6.70 -1.99
N LEU A 167 35.59 6.70 -3.08
CA LEU A 167 36.02 6.11 -4.34
C LEU A 167 37.15 6.91 -5.02
N ILE A 168 37.23 8.22 -4.79
CA ILE A 168 38.31 9.08 -5.28
C ILE A 168 39.58 8.94 -4.43
N SER A 169 39.45 8.46 -3.20
CA SER A 169 40.53 8.40 -2.22
C SER A 169 41.69 7.49 -2.67
N PRO A 170 42.96 7.87 -2.41
CA PRO A 170 44.10 7.00 -2.70
C PRO A 170 44.00 5.64 -2.00
N GLU A 171 43.44 5.62 -0.79
CA GLU A 171 43.27 4.41 0.03
C GLU A 171 42.42 3.37 -0.70
N PHE A 172 41.32 3.79 -1.33
CA PHE A 172 40.50 2.89 -2.13
C PHE A 172 41.13 2.59 -3.50
N ARG A 173 41.67 3.59 -4.19
CA ARG A 173 42.28 3.44 -5.52
C ARG A 173 43.50 2.52 -5.54
N ASN A 174 44.22 2.39 -4.43
CA ASN A 174 45.36 1.48 -4.34
C ASN A 174 44.96 0.02 -4.04
N THR A 175 43.68 -0.26 -3.78
CA THR A 175 43.24 -1.62 -3.48
C THR A 175 43.16 -2.53 -4.71
N ARG A 176 43.19 -3.85 -4.47
CA ARG A 176 42.89 -4.86 -5.49
C ARG A 176 41.47 -4.75 -6.05
N PHE A 177 40.53 -4.21 -5.26
CA PHE A 177 39.13 -4.10 -5.63
C PHE A 177 38.92 -3.09 -6.76
N PHE A 178 39.59 -1.93 -6.67
CA PHE A 178 39.56 -0.90 -7.70
C PHE A 178 40.01 -1.46 -9.06
N LYS A 179 41.06 -2.28 -9.08
CA LYS A 179 41.65 -2.86 -10.31
C LYS A 179 40.75 -3.88 -11.03
N THR A 180 39.68 -4.35 -10.41
CA THR A 180 38.73 -5.27 -11.06
C THR A 180 37.84 -4.53 -12.06
N LYS A 181 37.33 -5.24 -13.08
CA LYS A 181 36.33 -4.67 -14.02
C LYS A 181 35.13 -4.08 -13.29
N MET A 182 34.66 -4.76 -12.25
CA MET A 182 33.52 -4.32 -11.45
C MET A 182 33.85 -3.12 -10.56
N GLY A 183 35.05 -3.06 -9.98
CA GLY A 183 35.51 -1.89 -9.23
C GLY A 183 35.69 -0.65 -10.10
N ARG A 184 36.14 -0.81 -11.35
CA ARG A 184 36.16 0.26 -12.36
C ARG A 184 34.75 0.75 -12.68
N PHE A 185 33.83 -0.16 -13.00
CA PHE A 185 32.43 0.18 -13.25
C PHE A 185 31.77 0.89 -12.07
N ALA A 186 31.98 0.42 -10.83
CA ALA A 186 31.46 1.06 -9.63
C ALA A 186 32.05 2.46 -9.43
N PHE A 187 33.35 2.64 -9.67
CA PHE A 187 34.01 3.94 -9.64
C PHE A 187 33.41 4.89 -10.68
N ASP A 188 33.35 4.48 -11.95
CA ASP A 188 32.82 5.31 -13.04
C ASP A 188 31.36 5.71 -12.81
N SER A 189 30.55 4.78 -12.28
CA SER A 189 29.14 5.03 -11.95
C SER A 189 29.01 6.00 -10.76
N MET A 190 29.59 5.65 -9.61
CA MET A 190 29.34 6.37 -8.36
C MET A 190 30.16 7.67 -8.22
N THR A 191 31.08 7.96 -9.14
CA THR A 191 31.72 9.29 -9.26
C THR A 191 31.10 10.15 -10.37
N SER A 192 30.18 9.59 -11.17
CA SER A 192 29.46 10.31 -12.22
C SER A 192 28.25 11.06 -11.65
N LEU A 193 28.19 12.37 -11.87
CA LEU A 193 27.01 13.17 -11.55
C LEU A 193 25.78 12.73 -12.35
N GLU A 194 25.96 12.35 -13.62
CA GLU A 194 24.88 11.85 -14.48
C GLU A 194 24.25 10.58 -13.90
N TRP A 195 25.06 9.65 -13.42
CA TRP A 195 24.55 8.42 -12.81
C TRP A 195 23.73 8.72 -11.55
N TRP A 196 24.19 9.61 -10.69
CA TRP A 196 23.43 10.02 -9.50
C TRP A 196 22.17 10.79 -9.86
N ASN A 197 22.18 11.62 -10.90
CA ASN A 197 20.98 12.30 -11.39
C ASN A 197 19.96 11.28 -11.90
N ASN A 198 20.39 10.19 -12.54
CA ASN A 198 19.51 9.09 -12.95
C ASN A 198 18.92 8.34 -11.74
N VAL A 199 19.72 8.10 -10.69
CA VAL A 199 19.24 7.49 -9.43
C VAL A 199 18.20 8.40 -8.77
N GLU A 200 18.48 9.70 -8.66
CA GLU A 200 17.54 10.69 -8.12
C GLU A 200 16.26 10.77 -8.95
N TRP A 201 16.39 10.71 -10.28
CA TRP A 201 15.26 10.72 -11.19
C TRP A 201 14.33 9.51 -10.94
N VAL A 202 14.89 8.32 -10.77
CA VAL A 202 14.13 7.10 -10.44
C VAL A 202 13.48 7.19 -9.05
N ILE A 203 14.22 7.67 -8.04
CA ILE A 203 13.69 7.89 -6.68
C ILE A 203 12.49 8.84 -6.72
N ASN A 204 12.62 9.95 -7.46
CA ASN A 204 11.58 10.97 -7.57
C ASN A 204 10.27 10.47 -8.19
N ASP A 205 10.35 9.52 -9.13
CA ASP A 205 9.16 8.90 -9.74
C ASP A 205 8.34 8.08 -8.76
N VAL A 206 9.01 7.40 -7.82
CA VAL A 206 8.34 6.40 -6.97
C VAL A 206 8.18 6.84 -5.52
N GLU A 207 8.86 7.90 -5.07
CA GLU A 207 8.78 8.41 -3.70
C GLU A 207 7.32 8.66 -3.25
N PRO A 208 6.46 9.38 -4.01
CA PRO A 208 5.07 9.57 -3.58
C PRO A 208 4.29 8.25 -3.44
N LEU A 209 4.50 7.30 -4.36
CA LEU A 209 3.91 5.96 -4.27
C LEU A 209 4.44 5.16 -3.08
N TYR A 210 5.72 5.30 -2.75
CA TYR A 210 6.30 4.67 -1.58
C TYR A 210 5.68 5.24 -0.28
N MET A 211 5.45 6.55 -0.21
CA MET A 211 4.73 7.15 0.92
C MET A 211 3.30 6.62 1.04
N PHE A 212 2.61 6.44 -0.10
CA PHE A 212 1.28 5.83 -0.11
C PHE A 212 1.30 4.35 0.30
N LEU A 213 2.35 3.60 -0.08
CA LEU A 213 2.57 2.24 0.40
C LEU A 213 2.75 2.20 1.92
N ARG A 214 3.52 3.13 2.49
CA ARG A 214 3.72 3.23 3.95
C ARG A 214 2.43 3.52 4.70
N PHE A 215 1.53 4.29 4.10
CA PHE A 215 0.17 4.47 4.62
C PHE A 215 -0.62 3.16 4.58
N ALA A 216 -0.58 2.43 3.46
CA ALA A 216 -1.31 1.18 3.29
C ALA A 216 -0.81 0.05 4.21
N ASP A 217 0.51 -0.03 4.45
CA ASP A 217 1.17 -1.00 5.34
C ASP A 217 1.13 -0.61 6.83
N SER A 218 0.47 0.49 7.19
CA SER A 218 0.42 0.94 8.59
C SER A 218 -0.53 0.06 9.43
N ASP A 219 0.04 -0.78 10.29
CA ASP A 219 -0.71 -1.67 11.20
C ASP A 219 -1.41 -0.94 12.37
N LYS A 220 -1.18 0.36 12.54
CA LYS A 220 -1.57 1.06 13.78
C LYS A 220 -3.05 1.42 13.84
N ASN A 221 -3.65 1.86 12.73
CA ASN A 221 -5.03 2.33 12.70
C ASN A 221 -5.74 1.87 11.42
N PRO A 222 -7.02 1.47 11.50
CA PRO A 222 -7.84 1.16 10.33
C PRO A 222 -7.93 2.38 9.42
N ASN A 223 -7.49 2.23 8.17
CA ASN A 223 -7.23 3.36 7.27
C ASN A 223 -8.17 3.39 6.05
N LEU A 224 -9.15 2.48 5.94
CA LEU A 224 -10.02 2.33 4.78
C LEU A 224 -10.71 3.64 4.37
N GLY A 225 -11.21 4.41 5.34
CA GLY A 225 -11.88 5.69 5.10
C GLY A 225 -10.96 6.84 4.67
N GLU A 226 -9.63 6.66 4.74
CA GLU A 226 -8.66 7.67 4.30
C GLU A 226 -8.03 7.34 2.95
N VAL A 227 -8.23 6.12 2.41
CA VAL A 227 -7.61 5.67 1.14
C VAL A 227 -7.92 6.63 -0.02
N THR A 228 -9.18 7.05 -0.17
CA THR A 228 -9.57 7.97 -1.24
C THR A 228 -8.92 9.34 -1.09
N LEU A 229 -8.77 9.83 0.15
CA LEU A 229 -8.09 11.08 0.44
C LEU A 229 -6.60 10.98 0.09
N GLU A 230 -5.92 9.94 0.58
CA GLU A 230 -4.50 9.73 0.32
C GLU A 230 -4.21 9.53 -1.16
N TYR A 231 -5.13 8.90 -1.90
CA TYR A 231 -5.04 8.83 -3.35
C TYR A 231 -5.16 10.21 -4.01
N GLN A 232 -6.07 11.10 -3.56
CA GLN A 232 -6.11 12.47 -4.09
C GLN A 232 -4.86 13.27 -3.72
N ASN A 233 -4.37 13.12 -2.50
CA ASN A 233 -3.11 13.74 -2.06
C ASN A 233 -1.96 13.28 -2.95
N LEU A 234 -1.84 11.98 -3.24
CA LEU A 234 -0.86 11.42 -4.17
C LEU A 234 -0.93 12.09 -5.55
N ARG A 235 -2.14 12.27 -6.10
CA ARG A 235 -2.34 12.93 -7.41
C ARG A 235 -1.86 14.38 -7.38
N VAL A 236 -2.21 15.13 -6.34
CA VAL A 236 -1.78 16.52 -6.14
C VAL A 236 -0.26 16.60 -5.98
N THR A 237 0.34 15.70 -5.20
CA THR A 237 1.80 15.62 -5.02
C THR A 237 2.48 15.38 -6.36
N TYR A 238 2.02 14.44 -7.18
CA TYR A 238 2.59 14.20 -8.49
C TYR A 238 2.39 15.38 -9.45
N ALA A 239 1.21 16.00 -9.46
CA ALA A 239 0.92 17.16 -10.31
C ALA A 239 1.82 18.35 -9.97
N SER A 240 2.08 18.58 -8.67
CA SER A 240 3.00 19.61 -8.21
C SER A 240 4.46 19.26 -8.55
N LYS A 241 4.88 18.03 -8.24
CA LYS A 241 6.26 17.55 -8.45
C LYS A 241 6.67 17.56 -9.92
N PHE A 242 5.73 17.32 -10.83
CA PHE A 242 5.96 17.27 -12.28
C PHE A 242 5.22 18.36 -13.03
N ALA A 243 5.01 19.53 -12.40
CA ALA A 243 4.30 20.66 -13.02
C ALA A 243 4.93 21.12 -14.35
N SER A 244 6.25 20.98 -14.50
CA SER A 244 7.01 21.29 -15.72
C SER A 244 7.22 20.10 -16.66
N ASP A 245 6.80 18.89 -16.28
CA ASP A 245 7.00 17.64 -17.04
C ASP A 245 5.69 16.83 -17.10
N ARG A 246 4.74 17.38 -17.85
CA ARG A 246 3.41 16.79 -18.02
C ARG A 246 3.44 15.37 -18.60
N PRO A 247 4.26 15.03 -19.61
CA PRO A 247 4.32 13.66 -20.13
C PRO A 247 4.74 12.65 -19.05
N ARG A 248 5.68 13.00 -18.18
CA ARG A 248 6.10 12.16 -17.06
C ARG A 248 5.00 11.97 -16.03
N PHE A 249 4.32 13.05 -15.66
CA PHE A 249 3.13 12.99 -14.80
C PHE A 249 2.07 12.03 -15.37
N GLU A 250 1.68 12.23 -16.63
CA GLU A 250 0.62 11.43 -17.27
C GLU A 250 1.02 9.95 -17.38
N ARG A 251 2.28 9.65 -17.66
CA ARG A 251 2.79 8.27 -17.72
C ARG A 251 2.70 7.56 -16.36
N ILE A 252 3.08 8.22 -15.27
CA ILE A 252 2.97 7.67 -13.91
C ILE A 252 1.50 7.52 -13.53
N MET A 253 0.71 8.58 -13.71
CA MET A 253 -0.69 8.58 -13.31
C MET A 253 -1.52 7.55 -14.09
N LYS A 254 -1.17 7.25 -15.34
CA LYS A 254 -1.80 6.16 -16.07
C LYS A 254 -1.67 4.80 -15.37
N VAL A 255 -0.52 4.52 -14.75
CA VAL A 255 -0.31 3.28 -13.97
C VAL A 255 -1.11 3.33 -12.67
N VAL A 256 -1.07 4.46 -11.96
CA VAL A 256 -1.75 4.64 -10.67
C VAL A 256 -3.26 4.58 -10.84
N ASP A 257 -3.84 5.38 -11.73
CA ASP A 257 -5.28 5.50 -11.96
C ASP A 257 -5.87 4.15 -12.41
N ALA A 258 -5.19 3.42 -13.30
CA ALA A 258 -5.65 2.11 -13.77
C ALA A 258 -5.75 1.07 -12.64
N ARG A 259 -4.77 1.06 -11.72
CA ARG A 259 -4.75 0.13 -10.58
C ARG A 259 -5.71 0.57 -9.47
N MET A 260 -5.82 1.88 -9.21
CA MET A 260 -6.75 2.42 -8.24
C MET A 260 -8.21 2.26 -8.67
N ALA A 261 -8.52 2.29 -9.97
CA ALA A 261 -9.84 1.96 -10.47
C ALA A 261 -10.30 0.57 -9.99
N THR A 262 -9.41 -0.44 -10.01
CA THR A 262 -9.71 -1.78 -9.50
C THR A 262 -9.95 -1.80 -7.98
N VAL A 263 -9.23 -0.98 -7.22
CA VAL A 263 -9.38 -0.90 -5.75
C VAL A 263 -10.68 -0.19 -5.35
N MET A 264 -11.11 0.81 -6.13
CA MET A 264 -12.27 1.64 -5.78
C MET A 264 -13.60 1.10 -6.34
N THR A 265 -13.57 0.32 -7.42
CA THR A 265 -14.79 -0.13 -8.10
C THR A 265 -15.45 -1.25 -7.33
N ALA A 266 -16.75 -1.09 -7.05
CA ALA A 266 -17.58 -2.07 -6.33
C ALA A 266 -17.06 -2.44 -4.93
N THR A 267 -16.24 -1.58 -4.31
CA THR A 267 -15.71 -1.75 -2.95
C THR A 267 -16.33 -0.77 -1.95
N TYR A 268 -16.07 -0.96 -0.66
CA TYR A 268 -16.48 -0.01 0.39
C TYR A 268 -15.57 1.20 0.54
N MET A 269 -14.54 1.38 -0.32
CA MET A 269 -13.60 2.50 -0.23
C MET A 269 -14.32 3.86 -0.25
N GLY A 270 -15.27 4.03 -1.18
CA GLY A 270 -16.08 5.25 -1.28
C GLY A 270 -16.98 5.45 -0.08
N THR A 271 -17.70 4.40 0.33
CA THR A 271 -18.59 4.41 1.51
C THR A 271 -17.82 4.77 2.78
N ALA A 272 -16.68 4.12 3.04
CA ALA A 272 -15.84 4.36 4.20
C ALA A 272 -15.28 5.78 4.21
N CYS A 273 -14.91 6.32 3.04
CA CYS A 273 -14.46 7.71 2.92
C CYS A 273 -15.58 8.70 3.24
N ALA A 274 -16.79 8.45 2.77
CA ALA A 274 -17.97 9.27 3.05
C ALA A 274 -18.29 9.34 4.55
N LEU A 275 -18.16 8.19 5.22
CA LEU A 275 -18.44 8.03 6.63
C LEU A 275 -17.26 8.47 7.52
N ASN A 276 -16.13 8.93 6.96
CA ASN A 276 -15.01 9.35 7.77
C ASN A 276 -15.24 10.79 8.31
N PRO A 277 -15.34 10.99 9.64
CA PRO A 277 -15.59 12.30 10.22
C PRO A 277 -14.50 13.32 9.87
N TYR A 278 -13.23 12.92 9.91
CA TYR A 278 -12.14 13.81 9.54
C TYR A 278 -12.31 14.32 8.11
N VAL A 279 -12.54 13.41 7.16
CA VAL A 279 -12.74 13.77 5.74
C VAL A 279 -13.95 14.71 5.59
N HIS A 280 -15.06 14.39 6.25
CA HIS A 280 -16.29 15.16 6.14
C HIS A 280 -16.17 16.59 6.70
N TYR A 281 -15.54 16.76 7.87
CA TYR A 281 -15.42 18.07 8.52
C TYR A 281 -14.28 18.94 7.96
N THR A 282 -13.27 18.36 7.31
CA THR A 282 -12.10 19.11 6.81
C THR A 282 -12.12 19.36 5.30
N ILE A 283 -12.48 18.34 4.51
CA ILE A 283 -12.36 18.37 3.05
C ILE A 283 -13.75 18.47 2.40
N GLY A 284 -14.74 17.85 3.02
CA GLY A 284 -16.07 17.69 2.43
C GLY A 284 -16.11 16.51 1.46
N VAL A 285 -17.33 16.05 1.16
CA VAL A 285 -17.57 14.86 0.35
C VAL A 285 -18.43 15.26 -0.85
N SER A 286 -18.06 14.83 -2.07
CA SER A 286 -18.82 15.17 -3.27
C SER A 286 -20.16 14.44 -3.36
N GLN A 287 -21.11 14.98 -4.14
CA GLN A 287 -22.43 14.37 -4.33
C GLN A 287 -22.36 12.94 -4.90
N SER A 288 -21.34 12.63 -5.72
CA SER A 288 -21.14 11.29 -6.31
C SER A 288 -20.92 10.19 -5.26
N VAL A 289 -20.48 10.56 -4.07
CA VAL A 289 -20.22 9.62 -2.98
C VAL A 289 -21.52 9.16 -2.30
N MET A 290 -22.64 9.90 -2.43
CA MET A 290 -23.95 9.47 -1.93
C MET A 290 -24.34 8.10 -2.48
N SER A 291 -24.20 7.93 -3.80
CA SER A 291 -24.51 6.66 -4.46
C SER A 291 -23.68 5.49 -3.91
N LEU A 292 -22.45 5.76 -3.46
CA LEU A 292 -21.57 4.76 -2.87
C LEU A 292 -21.99 4.43 -1.44
N VAL A 293 -22.48 5.40 -0.67
CA VAL A 293 -23.02 5.14 0.66
C VAL A 293 -24.29 4.32 0.58
N HIS A 294 -25.24 4.68 -0.29
CA HIS A 294 -26.44 3.88 -0.55
C HIS A 294 -26.08 2.43 -0.89
N THR A 295 -25.26 2.24 -1.93
CA THR A 295 -24.85 0.89 -2.37
C THR A 295 -24.15 0.11 -1.24
N GLY A 296 -23.31 0.79 -0.45
CA GLY A 296 -22.58 0.15 0.63
C GLY A 296 -23.48 -0.27 1.78
N VAL A 297 -24.38 0.62 2.21
CA VAL A 297 -25.32 0.38 3.31
C VAL A 297 -26.34 -0.69 2.94
N ASP A 298 -26.91 -0.62 1.73
CA ASP A 298 -27.88 -1.61 1.23
C ASP A 298 -27.29 -3.03 1.15
N LYS A 299 -25.98 -3.14 0.90
CA LYS A 299 -25.28 -4.44 0.94
C LYS A 299 -25.03 -4.95 2.35
N MET A 300 -24.78 -4.06 3.31
CA MET A 300 -24.35 -4.45 4.66
C MET A 300 -25.51 -4.68 5.63
N LEU A 301 -26.64 -4.00 5.44
CA LEU A 301 -27.73 -3.94 6.42
C LEU A 301 -29.05 -4.44 5.84
N GLU A 302 -29.91 -4.95 6.71
CA GLU A 302 -31.32 -5.18 6.37
C GLU A 302 -32.05 -3.86 6.10
N VAL A 303 -33.13 -3.91 5.31
CA VAL A 303 -33.85 -2.75 4.76
C VAL A 303 -34.16 -1.68 5.81
N ASP A 304 -34.72 -2.05 6.96
CA ASP A 304 -35.08 -1.08 8.01
C ASP A 304 -33.84 -0.42 8.63
N SER A 305 -32.78 -1.20 8.86
CA SER A 305 -31.52 -0.69 9.40
C SER A 305 -30.80 0.19 8.37
N ALA A 306 -30.87 -0.18 7.09
CA ALA A 306 -30.32 0.60 5.98
C ALA A 306 -31.02 1.95 5.84
N ALA A 307 -32.37 1.97 5.88
CA ALA A 307 -33.15 3.19 5.80
C ALA A 307 -32.82 4.16 6.94
N GLN A 308 -32.75 3.65 8.17
CA GLN A 308 -32.34 4.43 9.34
C GLN A 308 -30.90 4.96 9.16
N ALA A 309 -29.96 4.11 8.75
CA ALA A 309 -28.56 4.48 8.58
C ALA A 309 -28.36 5.59 7.54
N LEU A 310 -29.13 5.54 6.46
CA LEU A 310 -29.10 6.56 5.40
C LEU A 310 -29.72 7.88 5.88
N GLN A 311 -30.76 7.83 6.72
CA GLN A 311 -31.33 9.02 7.34
C GLN A 311 -30.34 9.71 8.28
N GLU A 312 -29.64 8.93 9.11
CA GLU A 312 -28.58 9.46 9.98
C GLU A 312 -27.37 9.96 9.19
N PHE A 313 -26.98 9.25 8.13
CA PHE A 313 -25.93 9.73 7.25
C PHE A 313 -26.29 11.10 6.63
N GLU A 314 -27.56 11.34 6.30
CA GLU A 314 -28.01 12.62 5.80
C GLU A 314 -27.93 13.74 6.85
N THR A 315 -28.24 13.45 8.12
CA THR A 315 -28.07 14.44 9.22
C THR A 315 -26.59 14.73 9.46
N PHE A 316 -25.73 13.71 9.44
CA PHE A 316 -24.28 13.86 9.50
C PHE A 316 -23.76 14.71 8.35
N ARG A 317 -24.15 14.38 7.11
CA ARG A 317 -23.70 15.06 5.90
C ARG A 317 -24.09 16.54 5.88
N ARG A 318 -25.30 16.85 6.35
CA ARG A 318 -25.80 18.23 6.44
C ARG A 318 -25.35 18.94 7.72
N LYS A 319 -24.63 18.25 8.60
CA LYS A 319 -24.20 18.73 9.92
C LYS A 319 -25.39 19.30 10.69
N LEU A 320 -26.43 18.48 10.86
CA LEU A 320 -27.63 18.82 11.60
C LEU A 320 -27.60 18.19 13.00
N GLY A 321 -28.40 18.73 13.93
CA GLY A 321 -28.49 18.19 15.30
C GLY A 321 -27.14 18.22 16.02
N GLU A 322 -26.79 17.12 16.69
CA GLU A 322 -25.54 17.01 17.43
C GLU A 322 -24.31 17.22 16.53
N PHE A 323 -24.35 16.74 15.27
CA PHE A 323 -23.28 16.90 14.28
C PHE A 323 -22.98 18.35 13.89
N SER A 324 -23.86 19.29 14.21
CA SER A 324 -23.66 20.72 13.96
C SER A 324 -22.76 21.41 15.01
N THR A 325 -22.58 20.78 16.17
CA THR A 325 -21.87 21.37 17.31
C THR A 325 -20.35 21.28 17.17
N ASP A 326 -19.62 22.05 17.99
CA ASP A 326 -18.15 22.09 17.94
C ASP A 326 -17.49 20.80 18.45
N ILE A 327 -18.16 20.02 19.31
CA ILE A 327 -17.61 18.81 19.92
C ILE A 327 -17.31 17.72 18.84
N PRO A 328 -18.27 17.28 18.02
CA PRO A 328 -18.03 16.33 16.93
C PRO A 328 -16.93 16.77 15.98
N ARG A 329 -16.91 18.06 15.63
CA ARG A 329 -15.89 18.65 14.77
C ARG A 329 -14.50 18.56 15.42
N ARG A 330 -14.39 18.89 16.71
CA ARG A 330 -13.11 18.84 17.44
C ARG A 330 -12.60 17.40 17.53
N MET A 331 -13.46 16.45 17.89
CA MET A 331 -13.14 15.02 17.95
C MET A 331 -12.71 14.45 16.60
N ALA A 332 -13.25 14.97 15.49
CA ALA A 332 -12.86 14.57 14.15
C ALA A 332 -11.49 15.15 13.75
N ILE A 333 -11.22 16.42 14.06
CA ILE A 333 -10.03 17.15 13.60
C ILE A 333 -8.79 16.82 14.42
N ASP A 334 -8.92 16.59 15.73
CA ASP A 334 -7.78 16.31 16.61
C ASP A 334 -7.17 14.91 16.40
N ARG A 335 -7.90 14.02 15.70
CA ARG A 335 -7.53 12.64 15.37
C ARG A 335 -7.19 11.77 16.60
N ASN A 336 -7.63 12.18 17.80
CA ASN A 336 -7.48 11.38 19.01
C ASN A 336 -8.54 10.27 19.08
N THR A 337 -9.67 10.47 18.38
CA THR A 337 -10.77 9.50 18.30
C THR A 337 -10.75 8.81 16.94
N SER A 338 -10.76 7.47 16.91
CA SER A 338 -10.88 6.74 15.64
C SER A 338 -12.27 6.98 15.02
N PRO A 339 -12.42 6.88 13.68
CA PRO A 339 -13.74 7.03 13.05
C PRO A 339 -14.81 6.12 13.65
N ALA A 340 -14.47 4.86 13.94
CA ALA A 340 -15.40 3.92 14.56
C ALA A 340 -15.80 4.34 15.98
N ALA A 341 -14.84 4.81 16.79
CA ALA A 341 -15.13 5.33 18.11
C ALA A 341 -15.98 6.61 18.05
N TRP A 342 -15.73 7.48 17.07
CA TRP A 342 -16.50 8.71 16.86
C TRP A 342 -17.98 8.38 16.59
N TRP A 343 -18.25 7.43 15.69
CA TRP A 343 -19.61 6.95 15.42
C TRP A 343 -20.24 6.24 16.61
N LEU A 344 -19.46 5.60 17.48
CA LEU A 344 -20.00 5.00 18.70
C LEU A 344 -20.47 6.04 19.72
N HIS A 345 -19.83 7.22 19.76
CA HIS A 345 -20.16 8.29 20.71
C HIS A 345 -21.30 9.18 20.22
N LEU A 346 -21.34 9.43 18.91
CA LEU A 346 -22.21 10.46 18.31
C LEU A 346 -23.23 9.88 17.34
N GLY A 347 -23.07 8.62 16.94
CA GLY A 347 -23.99 7.94 16.07
C GLY A 347 -25.14 7.29 16.83
N GLU A 348 -26.37 7.50 16.37
CA GLU A 348 -27.57 6.87 16.91
C GLU A 348 -27.68 5.41 16.44
N ILE A 349 -27.28 5.13 15.20
CA ILE A 349 -27.26 3.78 14.64
C ILE A 349 -25.84 3.28 14.70
N ARG A 350 -25.66 2.14 15.35
CA ARG A 350 -24.38 1.47 15.48
C ARG A 350 -23.95 0.84 14.15
N LEU A 351 -23.66 1.67 13.15
CA LEU A 351 -23.05 1.30 11.87
C LEU A 351 -21.72 0.54 12.04
N CYS A 352 -21.09 0.65 13.21
CA CYS A 352 -19.84 -0.03 13.55
C CYS A 352 -19.96 -1.24 14.49
N CYS A 353 -21.15 -1.64 14.97
CA CYS A 353 -21.24 -2.66 16.04
C CYS A 353 -22.34 -3.73 15.89
N LYS A 354 -22.81 -4.03 14.68
CA LYS A 354 -23.51 -5.30 14.41
C LYS A 354 -22.71 -6.09 13.37
N GLY A 355 -21.79 -6.93 13.86
CA GLY A 355 -20.90 -7.78 13.07
C GLY A 355 -19.68 -8.26 13.84
#